data_AF-A0A2V2SCM8-F1
#
_entry.id   AF-A0A2V2SCM8-F1
#
_cell.length_a   1.000
_cell.length_b   1.000
_cell.length_c   1.000
_cell.angle_alpha   90.00
_cell.angle_beta   90.00
_cell.angle_gamma   90.00
#
_symmetry.space_group_name_H-M   'P 1'
#
loop_
_entity.id
_entity.type
_entity.pdbx_description
1 polymer ?
#
loop_
_entity_poly.entity_id
_entity_poly.type
_entity_poly.pdbx_seq_one_letter_code
_entity_poly.pdbx_strand_id
1 'polypeptide(L)' 'MKSLENIACEALLLPVDQRIRLASRILASVEPTTGSDVDRAWQQEIQKRIQEYDAGITHTLSEVS' A
#
# COMPACT_ATOMS: atom_id res chain seq x y z
N MET A 1 -13.23 21.24 19.45
CA MET A 1 -12.51 20.47 18.42
C MET A 1 -12.11 21.42 17.31
N LYS A 2 -10.90 21.31 16.75
CA LYS A 2 -10.55 22.01 15.50
C LYS A 2 -11.28 21.35 14.33
N SER A 3 -11.66 22.11 13.30
CA SER A 3 -12.20 21.56 12.06
C SER A 3 -11.11 20.81 11.28
N LEU A 4 -11.53 19.97 10.32
CA LEU A 4 -10.62 19.29 9.42
C LEU A 4 -9.75 20.28 8.64
N GLU A 5 -10.34 21.36 8.10
CA GLU A 5 -9.59 22.38 7.36
C GLU A 5 -8.52 23.04 8.23
N ASN A 6 -8.83 23.34 9.50
CA ASN A 6 -7.85 23.94 10.40
C ASN A 6 -6.66 23.01 10.67
N ILE A 7 -6.92 21.71 10.85
CA ILE A 7 -5.87 20.70 11.05
C ILE A 7 -5.03 20.53 9.78
N ALA A 8 -5.67 20.51 8.60
CA ALA A 8 -4.98 20.40 7.32
C ALA A 8 -4.07 21.60 7.05
N CYS A 9 -4.55 22.82 7.29
CA CYS A 9 -3.75 24.04 7.18
C CYS A 9 -2.52 24.00 8.11
N GLU A 10 -2.70 23.59 9.36
CA GLU A 10 -1.58 23.45 10.31
C GLU A 10 -0.58 22.38 9.87
N ALA A 11 -1.04 21.24 9.36
CA ALA A 11 -0.19 20.18 8.85
C ALA A 11 0.65 20.61 7.64
N LEU A 12 0.11 21.48 6.76
CA LEU A 12 0.82 21.99 5.59
C LEU A 12 1.96 22.95 5.95
N LEU A 13 1.94 23.58 7.13
CA LEU A 13 3.02 24.44 7.62
C LEU A 13 4.24 23.66 8.10
N LEU A 14 4.11 22.35 8.31
CA LEU A 14 5.23 21.52 8.75
C LEU A 14 6.30 21.39 7.64
N PRO A 15 7.58 21.23 8.01
CA PRO A 15 8.63 20.79 7.09
C PRO A 15 8.24 19.51 6.32
N VAL A 16 8.76 19.35 5.09
CA VAL A 16 8.44 18.22 4.19
C VAL A 16 8.57 16.87 4.90
N ASP A 17 9.66 16.66 5.63
CA ASP A 17 9.94 15.42 6.34
C ASP A 17 8.92 15.15 7.45
N GLN A 18 8.46 16.19 8.14
CA GLN A 18 7.42 16.09 9.16
C GLN A 18 6.04 15.81 8.55
N ARG A 19 5.72 16.41 7.40
CA ARG A 19 4.48 16.12 6.67
C ARG A 19 4.41 14.67 6.24
N ILE A 20 5.51 14.12 5.70
CA ILE A 20 5.59 12.71 5.32
C ILE A 20 5.34 11.82 6.54
N ARG A 21 6.01 12.08 7.66
CA ARG A 21 5.80 11.32 8.91
C ARG A 21 4.36 11.38 9.41
N LEU A 22 3.73 12.55 9.34
CA LEU A 22 2.33 12.72 9.74
C LEU A 22 1.38 11.94 8.82
N ALA A 23 1.58 12.02 7.51
CA ALA A 23 0.78 11.28 6.54
C ALA A 23 0.88 9.77 6.76
N SER A 24 2.09 9.24 6.96
CA SER A 24 2.29 7.81 7.27
C SER A 24 1.57 7.38 8.54
N ARG A 25 1.61 8.20 9.61
CA ARG A 25 0.88 7.89 10.85
C ARG A 25 -0.63 7.89 10.67
N ILE A 26 -1.17 8.83 9.89
CA ILE A 26 -2.60 8.89 9.61
C ILE A 26 -3.02 7.66 8.81
N LEU A 27 -2.28 7.30 7.77
CA LEU A 27 -2.54 6.11 6.96
C LEU A 27 -2.53 4.84 7.84
N ALA A 28 -1.49 4.64 8.64
CA ALA A 28 -1.40 3.49 9.55
C ALA A 28 -2.53 3.44 10.59
N SER A 29 -3.16 4.57 10.93
CA SER A 29 -4.26 4.62 11.90
C SER A 29 -5.61 4.17 11.32
N VAL A 30 -5.76 4.24 10.00
CA VAL A 30 -7.00 3.87 9.28
C VAL A 30 -6.83 2.59 8.46
N GLU A 31 -5.58 2.14 8.28
CA GLU A 31 -5.28 0.88 7.64
C GLU A 31 -5.97 -0.23 8.44
N PRO A 32 -6.88 -1.00 7.82
CA PRO A 32 -7.45 -2.15 8.48
C PRO A 32 -6.28 -3.01 8.93
N THR A 33 -6.32 -3.58 10.14
CA THR A 33 -5.52 -4.77 10.42
C THR A 33 -5.95 -5.81 9.41
N THR A 34 -5.24 -5.86 8.28
CA THR A 34 -5.30 -6.95 7.34
C THR A 34 -4.81 -8.13 8.16
N GLY A 35 -5.77 -8.89 8.71
CA GLY A 35 -5.46 -10.10 9.45
C GLY A 35 -4.56 -10.98 8.59
N SER A 36 -3.85 -11.90 9.24
CA SER A 36 -2.99 -12.91 8.61
C SER A 36 -3.57 -13.58 7.34
N ASP A 37 -4.89 -13.52 7.16
CA ASP A 37 -5.61 -13.95 5.97
C ASP A 37 -5.21 -13.22 4.68
N VAL A 38 -4.90 -11.92 4.69
CA VAL A 38 -4.48 -11.17 3.48
C VAL A 38 -3.08 -11.60 3.07
N ASP A 39 -2.14 -11.66 4.02
CA ASP A 39 -0.79 -12.16 3.76
C ASP A 39 -0.82 -13.61 3.25
N ARG A 40 -1.66 -14.45 3.85
CA ARG A 40 -1.86 -15.83 3.39
C ARG A 40 -2.43 -15.88 1.98
N ALA A 41 -3.42 -15.05 1.65
CA ALA A 41 -4.00 -14.97 0.31
C ALA A 41 -2.96 -14.50 -0.72
N TRP A 42 -2.10 -13.56 -0.35
CA TRP A 42 -0.97 -13.14 -1.18
C TRP A 42 0.05 -14.25 -1.41
N GLN A 43 0.41 -15.01 -0.36
CA GLN A 43 1.31 -16.16 -0.51
C GLN A 43 0.73 -17.23 -1.44
N GLN A 44 -0.57 -17.50 -1.33
CA GLN A 44 -1.27 -18.44 -2.23
C GLN A 44 -1.25 -17.97 -3.68
N GLU A 45 -1.52 -16.68 -3.92
CA GLU A 45 -1.51 -16.11 -5.27
C GLU A 45 -0.09 -16.10 -5.87
N ILE A 46 0.94 -15.79 -5.08
CA ILE A 46 2.34 -15.87 -5.53
C ILE A 46 2.68 -17.31 -5.96
N GLN A 47 2.36 -18.30 -5.13
CA GLN A 47 2.62 -19.70 -5.43
C GLN A 47 1.88 -20.16 -6.69
N LYS A 48 0.63 -19.74 -6.86
CA LYS A 48 -0.18 -20.03 -8.04
C LYS A 48 0.45 -19.44 -9.30
N ARG A 49 0.86 -18.17 -9.27
CA ARG A 49 1.48 -17.50 -10.43
C ARG A 49 2.80 -18.14 -10.84
N ILE A 50 3.61 -18.59 -9.88
CA ILE A 50 4.84 -19.35 -10.17
C ILE A 50 4.49 -20.64 -10.91
N GLN A 51 3.51 -21.42 -10.41
CA GLN A 51 3.09 -22.65 -11.07
C GLN A 51 2.54 -22.42 -12.47
N GLU A 52 1.73 -21.37 -12.66
CA GLU A 52 1.20 -21.00 -13.98
C GLU A 52 2.31 -20.55 -14.93
N TYR A 53 3.34 -19.86 -14.44
CA TYR A 53 4.51 -19.49 -15.24
C TYR A 53 5.35 -20.71 -15.62
N ASP A 54 5.67 -21.58 -14.66
CA ASP A 54 6.45 -22.81 -14.87
C ASP A 54 5.73 -23.78 -15.81
N ALA A 55 4.39 -23.80 -15.78
CA ALA A 55 3.56 -24.57 -16.70
C ALA A 55 3.41 -23.91 -18.09
N GLY A 56 3.96 -22.72 -18.31
CA GLY A 56 3.85 -21.98 -19.56
C GLY A 56 2.45 -21.39 -19.83
N ILE A 57 1.59 -21.34 -18.82
CA ILE A 57 0.23 -20.79 -18.90
C ILE A 57 0.27 -19.26 -18.92
N THR A 58 1.19 -18.67 -18.15
CA THR A 58 1.40 -17.22 -18.07
C THR A 58 2.82 -16.87 -18.51
N HIS A 59 3.00 -15.72 -19.16
CA HIS A 59 4.30 -15.25 -19.65
C HIS A 59 4.57 -13.81 -19.21
N THR A 60 5.84 -13.42 -19.18
CA THR A 60 6.24 -12.04 -18.97
C THR A 60 5.77 -11.19 -20.14
N LEU A 61 5.26 -9.99 -19.86
CA LEU A 61 5.00 -9.01 -20.90
C LEU A 61 6.34 -8.57 -21.49
N SER A 62 6.56 -8.87 -22.76
CA SER A 62 7.67 -8.31 -23.52
C SER A 62 7.49 -6.80 -23.61
N GLU A 63 8.53 -6.01 -23.33
CA GLU A 63 8.50 -4.55 -23.53
C GLU A 63 8.01 -4.23 -24.94
N VAL A 64 6.95 -3.43 -25.04
CA VAL A 64 6.54 -2.81 -26.30
C VAL A 64 7.53 -1.68 -26.56
N SER A 65 8.42 -1.89 -27.53
CA SER A 65 9.38 -0.87 -28.02
C SER A 65 8.66 0.33 -28.64
#